data_AF-A0A522U3V1-F1
#
_entry.id   AF-A0A522U3V1-F1
#
_cell.length_a   1.000
_cell.length_b   1.000
_cell.length_c   1.000
_cell.angle_alpha   90.00
_cell.angle_beta   90.00
_cell.angle_gamma   90.00
#
_symmetry.space_group_name_H-M   'P 1'
#
loop_
_entity.id
_entity.type
_entity.pdbx_description
1 polymer ?
#
loop_
_entity_poly.entity_id
_entity_poly.type
_entity_poly.pdbx_seq_one_letter_code
_entity_poly.pdbx_strand_id
1 'polypeptide(L)'
;MREAKRMNRVDRRTFLKLAGSGSVAVAAAAVSGSAVLLPPASRYLSFRASTGLPAKPLPSMVTKIVDGRVDLTSGTGIVNSRVLAGYPEPSQIALPGLSRLIRVTSATQEGGLVRLTGVVDDRSQLQPREAPEVQITIDRARGIVIAPLAGHDVTLTLEDLPA
;
A
#
# COMPACT_ATOMS: atom_id res chain seq x y z
N MET A 1 33.08 31.78 -31.75
CA MET A 1 32.96 31.31 -30.36
C MET A 1 31.62 30.60 -30.16
N ARG A 2 31.61 29.27 -30.06
CA ARG A 2 30.62 28.47 -29.32
C ARG A 2 31.36 27.21 -28.86
N GLU A 3 31.60 27.11 -27.56
CA GLU A 3 32.23 25.95 -26.92
C GLU A 3 31.29 24.73 -27.01
N ALA A 4 31.81 23.61 -27.50
CA ALA A 4 31.24 22.29 -27.25
C ALA A 4 32.22 21.53 -26.34
N LYS A 5 31.88 21.54 -25.04
CA LYS A 5 32.57 20.87 -23.95
C LYS A 5 32.73 19.37 -24.23
N ARG A 6 33.97 18.93 -24.38
CA ARG A 6 34.36 17.52 -24.50
C ARG A 6 34.17 16.84 -23.14
N MET A 7 33.14 16.00 -22.98
CA MET A 7 32.96 15.20 -21.76
C MET A 7 33.73 13.88 -21.88
N ASN A 8 34.68 13.73 -20.96
CA ASN A 8 35.62 12.63 -20.88
C ASN A 8 34.91 11.36 -20.38
N ARG A 9 35.23 10.24 -21.01
CA ARG A 9 34.62 8.92 -20.85
C ARG A 9 35.12 8.32 -19.52
N VAL A 10 34.22 8.06 -18.57
CA VAL A 10 34.58 7.45 -17.28
C VAL A 10 34.94 5.98 -17.50
N ASP A 11 36.21 5.66 -17.25
CA ASP A 11 36.80 4.33 -17.40
C ASP A 11 36.42 3.44 -16.22
N ARG A 12 35.69 2.35 -16.50
CA ARG A 12 35.08 1.46 -15.50
C ARG A 12 36.08 0.47 -14.89
N ARG A 13 37.36 0.54 -15.27
CA ARG A 13 38.39 -0.44 -14.88
C ARG A 13 39.31 -0.02 -13.73
N THR A 14 39.12 1.18 -13.18
CA THR A 14 39.94 1.68 -12.06
C THR A 14 39.33 1.39 -10.68
N PHE A 15 38.08 0.91 -10.61
CA PHE A 15 37.35 0.79 -9.33
C PHE A 15 37.58 -0.52 -8.56
N LEU A 16 38.35 -1.48 -9.10
CA LEU A 16 38.49 -2.82 -8.50
C LEU A 16 39.94 -3.18 -8.10
N LYS A 17 40.82 -2.19 -7.92
CA LYS A 17 42.25 -2.41 -7.61
C LYS A 17 42.76 -1.76 -6.31
N LEU A 18 41.91 -1.63 -5.30
CA LEU A 18 42.38 -1.38 -3.92
C LEU A 18 41.88 -2.51 -3.01
N ALA A 19 42.56 -3.64 -3.14
CA ALA A 19 42.61 -4.69 -2.13
C ALA A 19 43.56 -4.25 -0.99
N GLY A 20 43.35 -4.77 0.23
CA GLY A 20 44.44 -4.86 1.21
C GLY A 20 44.05 -4.70 2.68
N SER A 21 43.95 -5.84 3.37
CA SER A 21 44.46 -6.13 4.73
C SER A 21 44.62 -5.00 5.76
N GLY A 22 44.02 -5.18 6.94
CA GLY A 22 44.53 -4.57 8.17
C GLY A 22 43.47 -4.43 9.27
N SER A 23 43.50 -5.34 10.26
CA SER A 23 42.80 -5.12 11.53
C SER A 23 43.48 -3.96 12.27
N VAL A 24 42.74 -2.88 12.54
CA VAL A 24 43.07 -1.92 13.60
C VAL A 24 41.76 -1.47 14.23
N ALA A 25 41.61 -1.74 15.53
CA ALA A 25 40.59 -1.10 16.35
C ALA A 25 40.94 0.38 16.54
N VAL A 26 39.91 1.22 16.76
CA VAL A 26 39.88 2.45 17.58
C VAL A 26 39.15 3.63 16.89
N ALA A 27 38.33 4.27 17.71
CA ALA A 27 37.74 5.60 17.64
C ALA A 27 36.46 5.79 16.81
N ALA A 28 35.38 6.03 17.55
CA ALA A 28 34.17 6.68 17.10
C ALA A 28 34.50 7.96 16.30
N ALA A 29 34.19 7.96 15.02
CA ALA A 29 34.04 9.16 14.23
C ALA A 29 32.70 9.05 13.52
N ALA A 30 31.75 9.88 13.96
CA ALA A 30 30.47 10.07 13.34
C ALA A 30 30.67 10.47 11.88
N VAL A 31 30.47 9.53 10.95
CA VAL A 31 30.37 9.86 9.54
C VAL A 31 28.94 10.32 9.33
N SER A 32 28.76 11.64 9.32
CA SER A 32 27.55 12.33 8.89
C SER A 32 27.34 12.09 7.39
N GLY A 33 27.04 10.84 7.02
CA GLY A 33 26.40 10.55 5.75
C GLY A 33 24.99 11.10 5.85
N SER A 34 24.60 11.94 4.90
CA SER A 34 23.24 12.45 4.76
C SER A 34 22.28 11.26 4.60
N ALA A 35 21.87 10.69 5.73
CA ALA A 35 20.68 9.88 5.79
C ALA A 35 19.57 10.80 5.28
N VAL A 36 19.10 10.53 4.06
CA VAL A 36 17.81 11.04 3.64
C VAL A 36 16.86 10.64 4.76
N LEU A 37 16.48 11.62 5.57
CA LEU A 37 15.52 11.46 6.66
C LEU A 37 14.21 11.12 5.98
N LEU A 38 14.02 9.82 5.72
CA LEU A 38 12.69 9.27 5.47
C LEU A 38 11.86 9.71 6.69
N PRO A 39 10.73 10.40 6.48
CA PRO A 39 9.87 10.76 7.59
C PRO A 39 9.59 9.51 8.41
N PRO A 40 9.58 9.61 9.75
CA PRO A 40 9.33 8.45 10.60
C PRO A 40 8.07 7.76 10.10
N ALA A 41 8.16 6.45 9.85
CA ALA A 41 7.02 5.68 9.40
C ALA A 41 5.88 5.92 10.40
N SER A 42 4.79 6.52 9.92
CA SER A 42 3.64 6.83 10.77
C SER A 42 3.18 5.54 11.43
N ARG A 43 3.15 5.52 12.76
CA ARG A 43 2.68 4.37 13.54
C ARG A 43 1.31 3.90 13.06
N TYR A 44 0.43 4.83 12.72
CA TYR A 44 -0.90 4.53 12.22
C TYR A 44 -1.00 4.80 10.72
N LEU A 45 -1.59 3.87 10.00
CA LEU A 45 -2.06 4.03 8.64
C LEU A 45 -3.58 4.13 8.66
N SER A 46 -4.08 5.32 8.34
CA SER A 46 -5.48 5.53 7.98
C SER A 46 -5.56 5.70 6.48
N PHE A 47 -6.52 5.06 5.82
CA PHE A 47 -6.73 5.20 4.39
C PHE A 47 -8.20 5.06 4.04
N ARG A 48 -8.58 5.65 2.91
CA ARG A 48 -9.82 5.39 2.20
C ARG A 48 -9.49 5.33 0.72
N ALA A 49 -10.08 4.37 0.03
CA ALA A 49 -9.92 4.22 -1.41
C ALA A 49 -11.26 3.81 -2.02
N SER A 50 -11.53 4.31 -3.22
CA SER A 50 -12.78 4.00 -3.92
C SER A 50 -12.58 3.80 -5.42
N THR A 51 -13.51 3.10 -6.03
CA THR A 51 -13.62 2.99 -7.48
C THR A 51 -15.05 2.66 -7.89
N GLY A 52 -15.45 3.17 -9.05
CA GLY A 52 -16.67 2.68 -9.71
C GLY A 52 -16.41 1.29 -10.27
N LEU A 53 -17.36 0.39 -10.10
CA LEU A 53 -17.29 -0.93 -10.71
C LEU A 53 -18.14 -0.95 -11.97
N PRO A 54 -17.55 -1.04 -13.17
CA PRO A 54 -18.29 -1.43 -14.36
C PRO A 54 -18.30 -2.97 -14.43
N ALA A 55 -19.35 -3.64 -13.94
CA ALA A 55 -19.49 -5.07 -14.22
C ALA A 55 -20.91 -5.60 -13.94
N LYS A 56 -21.56 -6.13 -14.99
CA LYS A 56 -22.60 -7.15 -14.80
C LYS A 56 -22.01 -8.30 -13.95
N PRO A 57 -22.74 -8.90 -13.00
CA PRO A 57 -24.18 -8.75 -12.74
C PRO A 57 -24.52 -7.69 -11.68
N LEU A 58 -23.57 -6.85 -11.23
CA LEU A 58 -23.88 -5.81 -10.26
C LEU A 58 -24.85 -4.78 -10.89
N PRO A 59 -25.85 -4.28 -10.15
CA PRO A 59 -26.75 -3.25 -10.66
C PRO A 59 -25.91 -2.11 -11.25
N SER A 60 -26.33 -1.63 -12.43
CA SER A 60 -25.66 -0.55 -13.14
C SER A 60 -25.35 0.59 -12.18
N MET A 61 -24.06 0.96 -12.04
CA MET A 61 -23.54 1.99 -11.13
C MET A 61 -23.46 1.57 -9.65
N VAL A 62 -22.34 0.94 -9.27
CA VAL A 62 -21.96 0.76 -7.86
C VAL A 62 -20.53 1.23 -7.64
N THR A 63 -20.24 1.61 -6.40
CA THR A 63 -18.91 2.05 -5.96
C THR A 63 -18.38 1.10 -4.91
N LYS A 64 -17.18 0.56 -5.12
CA LYS A 64 -16.44 -0.13 -4.07
C LYS A 64 -15.71 0.90 -3.23
N ILE A 65 -15.79 0.78 -1.91
CA ILE A 65 -15.04 1.58 -0.95
C ILE A 65 -14.30 0.62 -0.02
N VAL A 66 -13.01 0.88 0.17
CA VAL A 66 -12.18 0.22 1.18
C VAL A 66 -11.56 1.30 2.04
N ASP A 67 -11.88 1.28 3.34
CA ASP A 67 -11.37 2.22 4.32
C ASP A 67 -10.86 1.47 5.55
N GLY A 68 -9.87 2.00 6.24
CA GLY A 68 -9.32 1.31 7.38
C GLY A 68 -8.32 2.10 8.19
N ARG A 69 -8.05 1.58 9.39
CA ARG A 69 -7.03 2.08 10.30
C ARG A 69 -6.22 0.91 10.85
N VAL A 70 -4.91 0.99 10.65
CA VAL A 70 -3.95 -0.06 11.02
C VAL A 70 -2.82 0.55 11.85
N ASP A 71 -2.49 -0.06 12.97
CA ASP A 71 -1.24 0.20 13.69
C ASP A 71 -0.14 -0.63 13.02
N LEU A 72 0.77 0.04 12.32
CA LEU A 72 1.88 -0.57 11.60
C LEU A 72 2.97 -1.08 12.54
N THR A 73 2.96 -0.66 13.82
CA THR A 73 3.88 -1.18 14.83
C THR A 73 3.41 -2.53 15.35
N SER A 74 2.12 -2.69 15.66
CA SER A 74 1.57 -3.99 16.05
C SER A 74 1.22 -4.89 14.86
N GLY A 75 1.10 -4.32 13.66
CA GLY A 75 0.66 -5.01 12.46
C GLY A 75 -0.84 -5.33 12.43
N THR A 76 -1.63 -4.68 13.30
CA THR A 76 -3.05 -5.02 13.52
C THR A 76 -3.95 -3.81 13.33
N GLY A 77 -5.23 -4.07 13.06
CA GLY A 77 -6.19 -3.01 12.80
C GLY A 77 -7.50 -3.51 12.25
N ILE A 78 -8.29 -2.59 11.72
CA ILE A 78 -9.60 -2.86 11.14
C ILE A 78 -9.67 -2.23 9.76
N VAL A 79 -10.18 -2.99 8.80
CA VAL A 79 -10.54 -2.51 7.47
C VAL A 79 -12.01 -2.82 7.21
N ASN A 80 -12.72 -1.87 6.62
CA ASN A 80 -14.07 -2.03 6.13
C ASN A 80 -14.03 -2.03 4.59
N SER A 81 -14.60 -3.06 3.97
CA SER A 81 -14.76 -3.16 2.52
C SER A 81 -16.24 -3.24 2.20
N ARG A 82 -16.75 -2.30 1.41
CA ARG A 82 -18.18 -2.17 1.10
C ARG A 82 -18.38 -1.91 -0.38
N VAL A 83 -19.51 -2.38 -0.90
CA VAL A 83 -20.02 -1.98 -2.21
C VAL A 83 -21.31 -1.19 -1.98
N LEU A 84 -21.33 0.04 -2.46
CA LEU A 84 -22.45 0.97 -2.31
C LEU A 84 -23.14 1.17 -3.66
N ALA A 85 -24.45 1.38 -3.65
CA ALA A 85 -25.19 1.76 -4.84
C ALA A 85 -24.83 3.20 -5.25
N GLY A 86 -24.74 3.47 -6.55
CA GLY A 86 -24.40 4.77 -7.11
C GLY A 86 -22.93 4.91 -7.50
N TYR A 87 -22.71 5.63 -8.58
CA TYR A 87 -21.42 6.10 -9.10
C TYR A 87 -21.72 7.25 -10.09
N PRO A 88 -20.94 8.35 -10.15
CA PRO A 88 -19.70 8.63 -9.43
C PRO A 88 -19.89 9.00 -7.95
N GLU A 89 -21.10 9.40 -7.56
CA GLU A 89 -21.43 9.69 -6.17
C GLU A 89 -22.08 8.47 -5.51
N PRO A 90 -21.39 7.78 -4.58
CA PRO A 90 -21.99 6.65 -3.89
C PRO A 90 -23.10 7.11 -2.94
N SER A 91 -24.24 6.42 -3.00
CA SER A 91 -25.28 6.54 -1.98
C SER A 91 -24.82 5.90 -0.66
N GLN A 92 -25.63 6.07 0.40
CA GLN A 92 -25.40 5.39 1.68
C GLN A 92 -25.90 3.94 1.69
N ILE A 93 -26.45 3.43 0.59
CA ILE A 93 -27.06 2.11 0.50
C ILE A 93 -25.98 1.08 0.15
N ALA A 94 -25.59 0.28 1.14
CA ALA A 94 -24.70 -0.85 0.93
C ALA A 94 -25.44 -2.01 0.25
N LEU A 95 -24.78 -2.65 -0.71
CA LEU A 95 -25.29 -3.86 -1.34
C LEU A 95 -25.22 -5.04 -0.35
N PRO A 96 -26.35 -5.74 -0.11
CA PRO A 96 -26.38 -6.88 0.80
C PRO A 96 -25.37 -7.95 0.41
N GLY A 97 -24.69 -8.53 1.40
CA GLY A 97 -23.72 -9.60 1.19
C GLY A 97 -22.41 -9.16 0.53
N LEU A 98 -22.19 -7.86 0.28
CA LEU A 98 -20.96 -7.29 -0.30
C LEU A 98 -20.22 -6.34 0.66
N SER A 99 -20.51 -6.43 1.95
CA SER A 99 -19.82 -5.68 3.00
C SER A 99 -19.03 -6.63 3.89
N ARG A 100 -17.80 -6.26 4.23
CA ARG A 100 -16.87 -7.06 5.03
C ARG A 100 -16.21 -6.17 6.07
N LEU A 101 -16.31 -6.57 7.33
CA LEU A 101 -15.41 -6.09 8.38
C LEU A 101 -14.23 -7.05 8.44
N ILE A 102 -13.02 -6.52 8.29
CA ILE A 102 -11.79 -7.30 8.20
C ILE A 102 -10.92 -6.92 9.40
N ARG A 103 -10.59 -7.90 10.22
CA ARG A 103 -9.58 -7.77 11.26
C ARG A 103 -8.21 -8.02 10.63
N VAL A 104 -7.37 -7.00 10.62
CA VAL A 104 -5.99 -7.10 10.13
C VAL A 104 -5.15 -7.83 11.18
N THR A 105 -4.46 -8.88 10.74
CA THR A 105 -3.62 -9.75 11.58
C THR A 105 -2.13 -9.53 11.31
N SER A 106 -1.78 -8.99 10.15
CA SER A 106 -0.41 -8.59 9.83
C SER A 106 -0.42 -7.37 8.90
N ALA A 107 0.54 -6.48 9.10
CA ALA A 107 0.84 -5.41 8.18
C ALA A 107 2.36 -5.35 7.99
N THR A 108 2.78 -5.33 6.73
CA THR A 108 4.19 -5.15 6.36
C THR A 108 4.32 -3.92 5.50
N GLN A 109 5.38 -3.14 5.74
CA GLN A 109 5.68 -1.95 4.98
C GLN A 109 7.06 -2.06 4.36
N GLU A 110 7.14 -1.85 3.05
CA GLU A 110 8.38 -1.78 2.30
C GLU A 110 8.34 -0.54 1.41
N GLY A 111 9.07 0.51 1.80
CA GLY A 111 9.01 1.82 1.15
C GLY A 111 7.59 2.42 1.17
N GLY A 112 7.06 2.70 -0.03
CA GLY A 112 5.70 3.24 -0.23
C GLY A 112 4.59 2.18 -0.31
N LEU A 113 4.95 0.89 -0.22
CA LEU A 113 4.02 -0.23 -0.31
C LEU A 113 3.67 -0.72 1.10
N VAL A 114 2.38 -0.88 1.38
CA VAL A 114 1.89 -1.56 2.59
C VAL A 114 1.06 -2.76 2.18
N ARG A 115 1.41 -3.94 2.69
CA ARG A 115 0.64 -5.17 2.50
C ARG A 115 -0.04 -5.53 3.82
N LEU A 116 -1.35 -5.68 3.77
CA LEU A 116 -2.17 -6.08 4.89
C LEU A 116 -2.66 -7.51 4.64
N THR A 117 -2.54 -8.35 5.66
CA THR A 117 -3.23 -9.64 5.73
C THR A 117 -4.27 -9.53 6.84
N GLY A 118 -5.47 -10.01 6.56
CA GLY A 118 -6.55 -9.99 7.52
C GLY A 118 -7.52 -11.13 7.35
N VAL A 119 -8.48 -11.19 8.26
CA VAL A 119 -9.53 -12.20 8.28
C VAL A 119 -10.87 -11.48 8.40
N VAL A 120 -11.84 -11.87 7.57
CA VAL A 120 -13.23 -11.41 7.69
C VAL A 120 -13.77 -11.81 9.06
N ASP A 121 -14.26 -10.82 9.80
CA ASP A 121 -14.66 -10.97 11.19
C ASP A 121 -15.89 -11.87 11.33
N ASP A 122 -16.96 -11.54 10.59
CA ASP A 122 -18.16 -12.38 10.47
C ASP A 122 -18.09 -13.26 9.22
N ARG A 123 -17.64 -14.50 9.40
CA ARG A 123 -17.51 -15.49 8.33
C ARG A 123 -18.85 -16.00 7.79
N SER A 124 -19.96 -15.77 8.49
CA SER A 124 -21.29 -16.16 8.01
C SER A 124 -21.74 -15.32 6.80
N GLN A 125 -21.13 -14.14 6.61
CA GLN A 125 -21.41 -13.23 5.50
C GLN A 125 -20.60 -13.53 4.23
N LEU A 126 -19.69 -14.52 4.28
CA LEU A 126 -18.90 -14.93 3.13
C LEU A 126 -19.81 -15.54 2.05
N GLN A 127 -19.56 -15.17 0.81
CA GLN A 127 -20.22 -15.81 -0.33
C GLN A 127 -19.70 -17.25 -0.48
N PRO A 128 -20.46 -18.12 -1.17
CA PRO A 128 -19.97 -19.45 -1.52
C PRO A 128 -18.60 -19.35 -2.20
N ARG A 129 -17.60 -20.06 -1.65
CA ARG A 129 -16.21 -20.10 -2.12
C ARG A 129 -15.39 -18.82 -1.90
N GLU A 130 -15.90 -17.85 -1.16
CA GLU A 130 -15.11 -16.71 -0.70
C GLU A 130 -14.17 -17.14 0.44
N ALA A 131 -12.88 -16.80 0.32
CA ALA A 131 -11.90 -17.10 1.36
C ALA A 131 -12.11 -16.15 2.57
N PRO A 132 -11.99 -16.66 3.81
CA PRO A 132 -12.05 -15.80 4.99
C PRO A 132 -10.80 -14.93 5.14
N GLU A 133 -9.68 -15.37 4.58
CA GLU A 133 -8.42 -14.61 4.57
C GLU A 133 -8.42 -13.65 3.37
N VAL A 134 -7.98 -12.43 3.63
CA VAL A 134 -7.92 -11.36 2.63
C VAL A 134 -6.55 -10.71 2.66
N GLN A 135 -6.08 -10.34 1.46
CA GLN A 135 -4.87 -9.54 1.28
C GLN A 135 -5.24 -8.22 0.64
N ILE A 136 -4.71 -7.12 1.20
CA ILE A 136 -4.90 -5.77 0.66
C ILE A 136 -3.53 -5.15 0.47
N THR A 137 -3.30 -4.58 -0.71
CA THR A 137 -2.04 -3.89 -1.03
C THR A 137 -2.32 -2.41 -1.23
N ILE A 138 -1.59 -1.56 -0.52
CA ILE A 138 -1.70 -0.11 -0.59
C ILE A 138 -0.39 0.40 -1.19
N ASP A 139 -0.44 0.98 -2.38
CA ASP A 139 0.70 1.63 -3.03
C ASP A 139 0.50 3.14 -2.95
N ARG A 140 1.18 3.76 -1.99
CA ARG A 140 1.08 5.20 -1.74
C ARG A 140 1.76 6.03 -2.82
N ALA A 141 2.76 5.48 -3.50
CA ALA A 141 3.47 6.18 -4.57
C ALA A 141 2.59 6.30 -5.82
N ARG A 142 1.78 5.28 -6.09
CA ARG A 142 0.82 5.26 -7.20
C ARG A 142 -0.56 5.79 -6.83
N GLY A 143 -0.83 6.01 -5.55
CA GLY A 143 -2.14 6.45 -5.06
C GLY A 143 -3.23 5.40 -5.29
N ILE A 144 -2.91 4.11 -5.14
CA ILE A 144 -3.86 3.01 -5.37
C ILE A 144 -3.92 2.03 -4.21
N VAL A 145 -5.07 1.34 -4.13
CA VAL A 145 -5.28 0.20 -3.25
C VAL A 145 -5.77 -0.98 -4.08
N ILE A 146 -5.21 -2.16 -3.90
CA ILE A 146 -5.68 -3.41 -4.49
C ILE A 146 -6.35 -4.21 -3.39
N ALA A 147 -7.62 -4.57 -3.57
CA ALA A 147 -8.39 -5.31 -2.58
C ALA A 147 -9.36 -6.31 -3.24
N PRO A 148 -9.68 -7.43 -2.57
CA PRO A 148 -10.55 -8.46 -3.11
C PRO A 148 -12.02 -8.04 -3.15
N LEU A 149 -12.74 -8.51 -4.15
CA LEU A 149 -14.19 -8.46 -4.30
C LEU A 149 -14.65 -9.74 -4.99
N ALA A 150 -15.49 -10.53 -4.32
CA ALA A 150 -16.08 -11.74 -4.89
C ALA A 150 -15.05 -12.69 -5.56
N GLY A 151 -13.87 -12.84 -4.94
CA GLY A 151 -12.79 -13.71 -5.44
C GLY A 151 -11.86 -13.08 -6.48
N HIS A 152 -12.01 -11.79 -6.81
CA HIS A 152 -11.15 -11.08 -7.74
C HIS A 152 -10.55 -9.82 -7.13
N ASP A 153 -9.34 -9.46 -7.52
CA ASP A 153 -8.71 -8.21 -7.10
C ASP A 153 -9.22 -7.02 -7.91
N VAL A 154 -9.55 -5.95 -7.20
CA VAL A 154 -9.99 -4.68 -7.79
C VAL A 154 -9.01 -3.59 -7.37
N THR A 155 -8.61 -2.76 -8.34
CA THR A 155 -7.80 -1.58 -8.09
C THR A 155 -8.70 -0.38 -7.78
N LEU A 156 -8.46 0.26 -6.64
CA LEU A 156 -9.13 1.44 -6.14
C LEU A 156 -8.17 2.63 -6.13
N THR A 157 -8.71 3.84 -6.23
CA THR A 157 -7.95 5.08 -6.12
C THR A 157 -7.92 5.51 -4.66
N LEU A 158 -6.74 5.82 -4.13
CA LEU A 158 -6.57 6.33 -2.78
C LEU A 158 -7.13 7.75 -2.71
N GLU A 159 -7.94 8.03 -1.69
CA GLU A 159 -8.51 9.35 -1.44
C GLU A 159 -7.63 10.13 -0.47
N ASP A 160 -7.52 11.45 -0.69
CA ASP A 160 -6.90 12.34 0.27
C ASP A 160 -7.80 12.44 1.52
N LEU A 161 -7.32 11.91 2.64
CA LEU A 161 -8.02 12.06 3.91
C LEU A 161 -7.80 13.50 4.44
N PRO A 162 -8.84 14.18 4.94
CA PRO A 162 -8.65 15.44 5.64
C PRO A 162 -7.74 15.23 6.86
N ALA A 163 -6.78 16.15 7.03
CA ALA A 163 -5.79 16.14 8.11
C ALA A 163 -6.40 16.21 9.52
#